data_AF-A0A7X9EBB6-F1
#
_entry.id   AF-A0A7X9EBB6-F1
#
_cell.length_a   1.000
_cell.length_b   1.000
_cell.length_c   1.000
_cell.angle_alpha   90.00
_cell.angle_beta   90.00
_cell.angle_gamma   90.00
#
_symmetry.space_group_name_H-M   'P 1'
#
loop_
_entity.id
_entity.type
_entity.pdbx_description
1 polymer ?
#
loop_
_entity_poly.entity_id
_entity_poly.type
_entity_poly.pdbx_seq_one_letter_code
_entity_poly.pdbx_strand_id
1 'polypeptide(L)'
;MRKNADKPEYPHNLRIPQKISIIGIDNILLCQYVNPTLTTIKIDKHKMGKIAIDLIIGKIENNNTESRVLVSSTLVVRESTSSPS
;
A
#
# COMPACT_ATOMS: atom_id res chain seq x y z
N MET A 1 34.68 -4.76 -9.97
CA MET A 1 34.68 -3.63 -9.01
C MET A 1 33.64 -2.59 -9.47
N ARG A 2 32.38 -2.75 -9.08
CA ARG A 2 31.33 -1.70 -9.11
C ARG A 2 30.63 -1.77 -7.76
N LYS A 3 30.65 -0.64 -7.06
CA LYS A 3 30.34 -0.51 -5.64
C LYS A 3 28.86 -0.80 -5.38
N ASN A 4 28.59 -1.63 -4.37
CA ASN A 4 27.28 -1.79 -3.71
C ASN A 4 26.93 -0.55 -2.84
N ALA A 5 27.29 0.67 -3.26
CA ALA A 5 27.39 1.84 -2.37
C ALA A 5 26.17 2.78 -2.35
N ASP A 6 25.11 2.52 -3.12
CA ASP A 6 24.01 3.49 -3.29
C ASP A 6 22.72 3.12 -2.52
N LYS A 7 22.78 2.13 -1.61
CA LYS A 7 21.61 1.77 -0.79
C LYS A 7 21.72 2.42 0.59
N PRO A 8 20.67 3.14 1.04
CA PRO A 8 20.70 3.81 2.33
C PRO A 8 20.88 2.78 3.46
N GLU A 9 21.80 3.08 4.37
CA GLU A 9 21.96 2.35 5.62
C GLU A 9 21.08 3.03 6.68
N TYR A 10 20.11 2.28 7.20
CA TYR A 10 19.20 2.75 8.23
C TYR A 10 19.88 2.68 9.62
N PRO A 11 19.42 3.46 10.61
CA PRO A 11 19.95 3.35 11.97
C PRO A 11 19.99 1.88 12.41
N HIS A 12 21.10 1.48 13.03
CA HIS A 12 21.43 0.09 13.42
C HIS A 12 21.86 -0.87 12.29
N ASN A 13 22.38 -0.39 11.15
CA ASN A 13 22.83 -1.21 10.02
C ASN A 13 21.73 -2.11 9.42
N LEU A 14 20.47 -1.70 9.57
CA LEU A 14 19.34 -2.42 8.99
C LEU A 14 19.37 -2.23 7.47
N ARG A 15 19.34 -3.35 6.73
CA ARG A 15 19.32 -3.37 5.25
C ARG A 15 17.95 -3.83 4.76
N ILE A 16 17.31 -3.00 3.95
CA ILE A 16 16.02 -3.31 3.32
C ILE A 16 16.27 -3.60 1.84
N PRO A 17 15.73 -4.70 1.29
CA PRO A 17 14.88 -5.71 1.93
C PRO A 17 15.63 -6.86 2.63
N GLN A 18 16.98 -6.89 2.58
CA GLN A 18 17.77 -8.10 2.87
C GLN A 18 17.67 -8.61 4.32
N LYS A 19 17.53 -7.72 5.29
CA LYS A 19 17.35 -8.06 6.71
C LYS A 19 15.91 -7.91 7.14
N ILE A 20 15.21 -6.91 6.60
CA ILE A 20 13.82 -6.63 6.93
C ILE A 20 13.11 -6.22 5.64
N SER A 21 12.00 -6.89 5.36
CA SER A 21 11.06 -6.47 4.32
C SER A 21 10.04 -5.48 4.89
N ILE A 22 9.65 -4.48 4.10
CA ILE A 22 8.67 -3.45 4.48
C ILE A 22 7.55 -3.40 3.45
N ILE A 23 6.31 -3.36 3.95
CA ILE A 23 5.09 -3.12 3.17
C ILE A 23 4.37 -1.90 3.75
N GLY A 24 3.99 -0.96 2.89
CA GLY A 24 3.14 0.17 3.22
C GLY A 24 1.67 -0.04 2.84
N ILE A 25 0.86 0.97 3.14
CA ILE A 25 -0.56 1.08 2.73
C ILE A 25 -0.71 2.40 1.95
N ASP A 26 -1.73 2.47 1.09
CA ASP A 26 -2.18 3.60 0.24
C ASP A 26 -1.64 3.66 -1.18
N ASN A 27 -0.41 3.19 -1.44
CA ASN A 27 0.25 3.39 -2.73
C ASN A 27 0.25 4.86 -3.18
N ILE A 28 0.64 5.76 -2.28
CA ILE A 28 0.84 7.17 -2.62
C ILE A 28 2.01 7.33 -3.62
N LEU A 29 2.07 8.50 -4.27
CA LEU A 29 3.09 8.80 -5.28
C LEU A 29 4.51 8.55 -4.77
N LEU A 30 4.79 8.98 -3.53
CA LEU A 30 6.10 8.85 -2.87
C LEU A 30 6.63 7.41 -2.82
N CYS A 31 5.76 6.38 -2.81
CA CYS A 31 6.18 4.98 -2.80
C CYS A 31 7.08 4.60 -3.99
N GLN A 32 7.02 5.35 -5.09
CA GLN A 32 7.83 5.14 -6.29
C GLN A 32 9.18 5.86 -6.27
N TYR A 33 9.40 6.78 -5.31
CA TYR A 33 10.58 7.66 -5.27
C TYR A 33 11.45 7.45 -4.05
N VAL A 34 10.96 6.75 -3.02
CA VAL A 34 11.79 6.31 -1.89
C VAL A 34 12.73 5.20 -2.33
N ASN A 35 13.88 5.09 -1.66
CA ASN A 35 14.88 4.05 -1.90
C ASN A 35 15.00 3.16 -0.66
N PRO A 36 14.78 1.84 -0.75
CA PRO A 36 14.24 1.12 -1.92
C PRO A 36 12.78 1.50 -2.19
N THR A 37 12.32 1.34 -3.43
CA THR A 37 10.93 1.61 -3.78
C THR A 37 9.96 0.75 -2.95
N LEU A 38 8.90 1.36 -2.42
CA LEU A 38 8.08 0.77 -1.36
C LEU A 38 6.99 -0.15 -1.92
N THR A 39 7.05 -1.43 -1.57
CA THR A 39 5.94 -2.38 -1.70
C THR A 39 4.77 -1.90 -0.87
N THR A 40 3.56 -1.92 -1.41
CA THR A 40 2.41 -1.28 -0.74
C THR A 40 1.09 -1.89 -1.16
N ILE A 41 0.10 -1.83 -0.28
CA ILE A 41 -1.29 -2.17 -0.61
C ILE A 41 -1.98 -0.94 -1.21
N LYS A 42 -2.44 -1.03 -2.45
CA LYS A 42 -3.27 -0.03 -3.12
C LYS A 42 -4.74 -0.27 -2.77
N ILE A 43 -5.38 0.76 -2.24
CA ILE A 43 -6.82 0.79 -1.96
C ILE A 43 -7.49 1.61 -3.06
N ASP A 44 -8.58 1.12 -3.64
CA ASP A 44 -9.39 1.90 -4.58
C ASP A 44 -10.27 2.91 -3.81
N LYS A 45 -9.65 4.03 -3.44
CA LYS A 45 -10.28 5.10 -2.67
C LYS A 45 -11.45 5.76 -3.41
N HIS A 46 -11.39 5.83 -4.73
CA HIS A 46 -12.50 6.36 -5.54
C HIS A 46 -13.71 5.46 -5.47
N LYS A 47 -13.53 4.15 -5.68
CA LYS A 47 -14.61 3.16 -5.54
C LYS A 47 -15.18 3.16 -4.13
N MET A 48 -14.32 3.20 -3.11
CA MET A 48 -14.75 3.27 -1.70
C MET A 48 -15.60 4.51 -1.42
N GLY A 49 -15.20 5.69 -1.90
CA GLY A 49 -15.97 6.92 -1.76
C GLY A 49 -17.32 6.87 -2.49
N LYS A 50 -17.34 6.34 -3.72
CA LYS A 50 -18.59 6.15 -4.46
C LYS A 50 -19.57 5.25 -3.71
N ILE A 51 -19.11 4.08 -3.27
CA ILE A 51 -19.91 3.13 -2.48
C ILE A 51 -20.46 3.81 -1.21
N ALA A 52 -19.64 4.59 -0.52
CA ALA A 52 -20.07 5.28 0.70
C ALA A 52 -21.23 6.25 0.42
N ILE A 53 -21.15 7.03 -0.66
CA ILE A 53 -22.23 7.94 -1.05
C ILE A 53 -23.48 7.18 -1.50
N ASP A 54 -23.33 6.13 -2.31
CA ASP A 54 -24.45 5.29 -2.75
C ASP A 54 -25.21 4.68 -1.55
N LEU A 55 -24.49 4.24 -0.51
CA LEU A 55 -25.09 3.74 0.73
C LEU A 55 -25.82 4.83 1.52
N ILE A 56 -25.28 6.04 1.58
CA ILE A 56 -25.92 7.17 2.27
C ILE A 56 -27.23 7.54 1.56
N ILE A 57 -27.21 7.66 0.23
CA ILE A 57 -28.40 7.96 -0.58
C ILE A 57 -29.45 6.87 -0.39
N GLY A 58 -29.06 5.60 -0.49
CA GLY A 58 -29.98 4.49 -0.28
C GLY A 58 -30.65 4.51 1.09
N LYS A 59 -29.92 4.91 2.16
CA LYS A 59 -30.51 5.08 3.50
C LYS A 59 -31.52 6.21 3.58
N ILE A 60 -31.24 7.35 2.93
CA ILE A 60 -32.18 8.50 2.88
C ILE A 60 -33.48 8.09 2.16
N GLU A 61 -33.36 7.27 1.12
CA GLU A 61 -34.49 6.76 0.34
C GLU A 61 -35.23 5.59 1.01
N ASN A 62 -34.87 5.18 2.23
CA ASN A 62 -35.39 4.00 2.93
C ASN A 62 -35.20 2.68 2.16
N ASN A 63 -34.18 2.59 1.31
CA ASN A 63 -33.77 1.33 0.70
C ASN A 63 -33.09 0.43 1.73
N ASN A 64 -33.26 -0.88 1.61
CA ASN A 64 -32.49 -1.84 2.41
C ASN A 64 -31.04 -1.89 1.89
N THR A 65 -30.18 -1.05 2.45
CA THR A 65 -28.76 -0.98 2.07
C THR A 65 -27.93 -1.94 2.90
N GLU A 66 -26.93 -2.58 2.26
CA GLU A 66 -25.94 -3.40 2.95
C GLU A 66 -25.28 -2.66 4.12
N SER A 67 -25.10 -3.36 5.25
CA SER A 67 -24.45 -2.79 6.43
C SER A 67 -22.93 -2.76 6.31
N ARG A 68 -22.35 -3.57 5.41
CA ARG A 68 -20.91 -3.72 5.22
C ARG A 68 -20.59 -4.07 3.77
N VAL A 69 -19.69 -3.28 3.17
CA VAL A 69 -19.19 -3.53 1.81
C VAL A 69 -17.69 -3.80 1.86
N LEU A 70 -17.24 -4.88 1.23
CA LEU A 70 -15.83 -5.19 1.06
C LEU A 70 -15.29 -4.52 -0.20
N VAL A 71 -14.26 -3.69 -0.04
CA VAL A 71 -13.56 -3.06 -1.18
C VAL A 71 -12.25 -3.81 -1.40
N SER A 72 -12.08 -4.33 -2.61
CA SER A 72 -10.86 -5.03 -3.02
C SER A 72 -9.64 -4.11 -2.98
N SER A 73 -8.54 -4.62 -2.45
CA SER A 73 -7.21 -3.99 -2.51
C SER A 73 -6.24 -4.81 -3.37
N THR A 74 -5.18 -4.17 -3.85
CA THR A 74 -4.14 -4.82 -4.65
C THR A 74 -2.77 -4.64 -3.99
N LEU A 75 -2.01 -5.72 -3.82
CA LEU A 75 -0.61 -5.63 -3.43
C LEU A 75 0.23 -5.19 -4.63
N VAL A 76 0.97 -4.09 -4.49
CA VAL A 76 1.92 -3.58 -5.47
C VAL A 76 3.32 -3.90 -4.95
N VAL A 77 3.93 -4.95 -5.51
CA VAL A 77 5.28 -5.42 -5.13
C VAL A 77 6.34 -4.52 -5.75
N ARG A 78 7.32 -4.11 -4.93
CA ARG A 78 8.49 -3.28 -5.29
C ARG A 78 9.75 -3.76 -4.54
N GLU A 79 10.79 -2.94 -4.51
CA GLU A 79 12.12 -3.30 -4.03
C GLU A 79 12.22 -3.45 -2.50
N SER A 80 11.27 -2.93 -1.71
CA SER A 80 11.32 -3.00 -0.25
C SER A 80 10.95 -4.36 0.34
N THR A 81 10.65 -5.37 -0.49
CA THR A 81 10.32 -6.73 -0.05
C THR A 81 11.13 -7.78 -0.78
N SER A 82 11.53 -8.84 -0.08
CA SER A 82 12.13 -10.05 -0.65
C SER A 82 11.77 -11.27 0.19
N SER A 83 11.98 -12.48 -0.36
CA SER A 83 11.94 -13.69 0.45
C SER A 83 12.96 -13.61 1.59
N PRO A 84 12.64 -14.17 2.78
CA PRO A 84 13.62 -14.30 3.85
C PRO A 84 14.78 -15.20 3.40
N SER A 85 15.96 -14.95 3.96
CA SER A 85 17.16 -15.78 3.75
C SER A 85 17.22 -16.92 4.76
#